data_AF-A0A2V6EEY7-F1
#
_entry.id   AF-A0A2V6EEY7-F1
#
_cell.length_a   1.000
_cell.length_b   1.000
_cell.length_c   1.000
_cell.angle_alpha   90.00
_cell.angle_beta   90.00
_cell.angle_gamma   90.00
#
_symmetry.space_group_name_H-M   'P 1'
#
loop_
_entity.id
_entity.type
_entity.pdbx_description
1 polymer ?
#
loop_
_entity_poly.entity_id
_entity_poly.type
_entity_poly.pdbx_seq_one_letter_code
_entity_poly.pdbx_strand_id
1 'polypeptide(L)'
;SFNPSLRDGAEAVLLAQQAERLSGTANPRILRVLAAAYAEQGQFTEATKAARLGLELATKRGETGFARLIESDIALYDVGRPNHNGSN
;
A
#
# COMPACT_ATOMS: atom_id res chain seq x y z
N SER A 1 -26.06 -12.77 -4.35
CA SER A 1 -24.64 -12.61 -4.69
C SER A 1 -24.06 -11.53 -3.78
N PHE A 2 -23.17 -11.89 -2.84
CA PHE A 2 -22.48 -10.92 -1.99
C PHE A 2 -21.17 -10.53 -2.70
N ASN A 3 -21.05 -9.25 -3.08
CA ASN A 3 -19.83 -8.71 -3.70
C ASN A 3 -18.78 -8.45 -2.60
N PRO A 4 -17.62 -9.14 -2.59
CA PRO A 4 -16.55 -8.88 -1.63
C PRO A 4 -15.91 -7.49 -1.84
N SER A 5 -15.88 -7.04 -3.09
CA SER A 5 -15.14 -5.87 -3.58
C SER A 5 -15.63 -4.51 -3.05
N LEU A 6 -16.84 -4.45 -2.49
CA LEU A 6 -17.43 -3.23 -1.95
C LEU A 6 -17.13 -3.01 -0.46
N ARG A 7 -16.73 -4.06 0.28
CA ARG A 7 -16.33 -3.95 1.69
C ARG A 7 -14.89 -3.48 1.84
N ASP A 8 -13.99 -3.96 0.98
CA ASP A 8 -12.56 -3.64 1.04
C ASP A 8 -12.25 -2.16 0.76
N GLY A 9 -13.03 -1.53 -0.11
CA GLY A 9 -12.86 -0.11 -0.44
C GLY A 9 -13.16 0.85 0.72
N ALA A 10 -14.08 0.48 1.62
CA ALA A 10 -14.40 1.30 2.79
C ALA A 10 -13.33 1.17 3.90
N GLU A 11 -12.74 -0.01 4.04
CA GLU A 11 -11.73 -0.31 5.06
C GLU A 11 -10.37 0.32 4.71
N ALA A 12 -10.02 0.32 3.42
CA ALA A 12 -8.90 1.06 2.87
C ALA A 12 -8.99 2.58 3.09
N VAL A 13 -10.18 3.16 2.89
CA VAL A 13 -10.41 4.60 3.10
C VAL A 13 -10.34 4.95 4.59
N LEU A 14 -10.82 4.07 5.48
CA LEU A 14 -10.66 4.22 6.92
C LEU A 14 -9.19 4.15 7.34
N LEU A 15 -8.39 3.25 6.76
CA LEU A 15 -6.96 3.11 7.06
C LEU A 15 -6.15 4.30 6.54
N ALA A 16 -6.48 4.82 5.36
CA ALA A 16 -5.89 6.05 4.84
C ALA A 16 -6.23 7.28 5.70
N GLN A 17 -7.49 7.41 6.14
CA GLN A 17 -7.91 8.48 7.06
C GLN A 17 -7.28 8.33 8.46
N GLN A 18 -7.03 7.10 8.90
CA GLN A 18 -6.33 6.84 10.16
C GLN A 18 -4.84 7.20 10.04
N ALA A 19 -4.20 6.85 8.94
CA ALA A 19 -2.81 7.20 8.66
C ALA A 19 -2.62 8.72 8.58
N GLU A 20 -3.54 9.44 7.95
CA GLU A 20 -3.54 10.90 7.92
C GLU A 20 -3.61 11.51 9.33
N ARG A 21 -4.55 11.05 10.17
CA ARG A 21 -4.66 11.50 11.58
C ARG A 21 -3.43 11.17 12.41
N LEU A 22 -2.74 10.08 12.06
CA LEU A 22 -1.54 9.60 12.73
C LEU A 22 -0.25 10.15 12.10
N SER A 23 -0.26 11.10 11.17
CA SER A 23 1.00 11.60 10.55
C SER A 23 1.97 12.26 11.55
N GLY A 24 1.57 12.44 12.82
CA GLY A 24 2.47 12.72 13.95
C GLY A 24 3.07 11.49 14.68
N THR A 25 2.56 10.27 14.44
CA THR A 25 2.87 8.99 15.13
C THR A 25 3.03 7.77 14.20
N ALA A 26 2.69 7.86 12.92
CA ALA A 26 2.68 6.74 11.98
C ALA A 26 4.11 6.27 11.68
N ASN A 27 4.31 4.95 11.69
CA ASN A 27 5.62 4.32 11.46
C ASN A 27 5.67 3.78 10.02
N PRO A 28 6.66 4.18 9.20
CA PRO A 28 6.77 3.72 7.82
C PRO A 28 6.92 2.18 7.74
N ARG A 29 7.42 1.51 8.79
CA ARG A 29 7.48 0.04 8.85
C ARG A 29 6.11 -0.61 8.95
N ILE A 30 5.20 -0.03 9.73
CA ILE A 30 3.83 -0.54 9.86
C ILE A 30 3.10 -0.41 8.53
N LEU A 31 3.29 0.71 7.84
CA LEU A 31 2.69 0.95 6.52
C LEU A 31 3.21 -0.03 5.45
N ARG A 32 4.50 -0.39 5.51
CA ARG A 32 5.07 -1.43 4.65
C ARG A 32 4.43 -2.80 4.90
N VAL A 33 4.26 -3.20 6.17
CA VAL A 33 3.64 -4.49 6.53
C VAL A 33 2.17 -4.51 6.08
N LEU A 34 1.44 -3.41 6.26
CA LEU A 34 0.07 -3.29 5.78
C LEU A 34 0.00 -3.42 4.25
N ALA A 35 0.96 -2.83 3.53
CA ALA A 35 1.04 -2.97 2.08
C ALA A 35 1.25 -4.42 1.64
N ALA A 36 2.12 -5.16 2.33
CA ALA A 36 2.34 -6.58 2.06
C ALA A 36 1.08 -7.42 2.33
N ALA A 37 0.39 -7.18 3.45
CA ALA A 37 -0.86 -7.87 3.78
C ALA A 37 -1.96 -7.63 2.75
N TYR A 38 -2.02 -6.42 2.16
CA TYR A 38 -2.93 -6.15 1.05
C TYR A 38 -2.52 -6.87 -0.23
N ALA A 39 -1.23 -6.92 -0.56
CA ALA A 39 -0.74 -7.61 -1.74
C ALA A 39 -0.97 -9.13 -1.66
N GLU A 40 -0.81 -9.73 -0.48
CA GLU A 40 -1.09 -11.15 -0.23
C GLU A 40 -2.57 -11.52 -0.47
N GLN A 41 -3.48 -10.57 -0.26
CA GLN A 41 -4.91 -10.73 -0.52
C GLN A 41 -5.30 -10.38 -1.98
N GLY A 42 -4.32 -10.06 -2.83
CA GLY A 42 -4.56 -9.61 -4.21
C GLY A 42 -5.09 -8.17 -4.31
N GLN A 43 -5.11 -7.43 -3.21
CA GLN A 43 -5.57 -6.04 -3.13
C GLN A 43 -4.43 -5.07 -3.48
N PHE A 44 -3.86 -5.24 -4.68
CA PHE A 44 -2.66 -4.50 -5.12
C PHE A 44 -2.83 -2.97 -5.12
N THR A 45 -4.04 -2.48 -5.41
CA THR A 45 -4.34 -1.03 -5.35
C THR A 45 -4.16 -0.47 -3.94
N GLU A 46 -4.58 -1.21 -2.92
CA GLU A 46 -4.47 -0.80 -1.51
C GLU A 46 -3.06 -1.02 -0.97
N ALA A 47 -2.39 -2.07 -1.43
CA ALA A 47 -0.96 -2.31 -1.19
C ALA A 47 -0.11 -1.11 -1.65
N THR A 48 -0.28 -0.67 -2.91
CA THR A 48 0.47 0.46 -3.46
C THR A 48 0.18 1.76 -2.71
N LYS A 49 -1.06 2.02 -2.28
CA LYS A 49 -1.39 3.23 -1.48
C LYS A 49 -0.71 3.22 -0.11
N ALA A 50 -0.79 2.10 0.62
CA ALA A 50 -0.15 1.96 1.93
C ALA A 50 1.38 2.10 1.83
N ALA A 51 1.99 1.49 0.81
CA ALA A 51 3.42 1.60 0.57
C ALA A 51 3.83 3.03 0.22
N ARG A 52 3.07 3.76 -0.62
CA ARG A 52 3.38 5.16 -0.96
C ARG A 52 3.35 6.09 0.27
N LEU A 53 2.41 5.88 1.19
CA LEU A 53 2.39 6.60 2.48
C LEU A 53 3.63 6.27 3.32
N GLY A 54 4.03 4.99 3.37
CA GLY A 54 5.26 4.56 4.06
C GLY A 54 6.51 5.20 3.46
N LEU A 55 6.57 5.31 2.14
CA LEU A 55 7.67 5.96 1.41
C LEU A 55 7.77 7.44 1.75
N GLU A 56 6.65 8.15 1.75
CA GLU A 56 6.63 9.58 2.09
C GLU A 56 7.13 9.83 3.52
N LEU A 57 6.68 9.02 4.50
CA LEU A 57 7.13 9.14 5.88
C LEU A 57 8.61 8.77 6.05
N ALA A 58 9.08 7.69 5.42
CA ALA A 58 10.49 7.31 5.44
C ALA A 58 11.37 8.41 4.85
N THR A 59 10.92 9.03 3.75
CA THR A 59 11.62 10.14 3.10
C THR A 59 11.66 11.39 3.99
N LYS A 60 10.52 11.78 4.60
CA LYS A 60 10.46 12.89 5.56
C LYS A 60 11.35 12.69 6.79
N ARG A 61 11.57 11.44 7.21
CA ARG A 61 12.45 11.07 8.32
C ARG A 61 13.93 10.93 7.94
N GLY A 62 14.28 11.06 6.65
CA GLY A 62 15.64 10.83 6.17
C GLY A 62 16.06 9.36 6.16
N GLU A 63 15.12 8.42 6.33
CA GLU A 63 15.36 6.97 6.27
C GLU A 63 15.50 6.48 4.82
N THR A 64 16.44 7.06 4.06
CA THR A 64 16.59 6.84 2.61
C THR A 64 16.78 5.38 2.21
N GLY A 65 17.49 4.59 3.01
CA GLY A 65 17.64 3.14 2.78
C GLY A 65 16.31 2.39 2.91
N PHE A 66 15.45 2.82 3.85
CA PHE A 66 14.14 2.21 4.06
C PHE A 66 13.13 2.67 3.00
N ALA A 67 13.18 3.94 2.61
CA ALA A 67 12.41 4.50 1.49
C ALA A 67 12.64 3.69 0.19
N ARG A 68 13.90 3.43 -0.17
CA ARG A 68 14.25 2.68 -1.39
C ARG A 68 13.73 1.25 -1.40
N LEU A 69 13.65 0.64 -0.21
CA LEU A 69 13.08 -0.69 -0.04
C LEU A 69 11.55 -0.67 -0.21
N ILE A 70 10.87 0.37 0.27
CA ILE A 70 9.43 0.54 0.03
C ILE A 70 9.15 0.83 -1.46
N GLU A 71 10.00 1.60 -2.15
CA GLU A 71 9.91 1.80 -3.62
C GLU A 71 9.98 0.48 -4.38
N SER A 72 10.82 -0.45 -3.93
CA SER A 72 10.94 -1.78 -4.51
C SER A 72 9.66 -2.59 -4.31
N ASP A 73 9.04 -2.52 -3.13
CA ASP A 73 7.75 -3.17 -2.86
C ASP A 73 6.64 -2.60 -3.75
N ILE A 74 6.60 -1.27 -3.95
CA ILE A 74 5.63 -0.61 -4.85
C ILE A 74 5.76 -1.14 -6.28
N ALA A 75 6.99 -1.27 -6.78
CA ALA A 75 7.22 -1.82 -8.12
C ALA A 75 6.71 -3.26 -8.24
N LEU A 76 6.85 -4.08 -7.20
CA LEU A 76 6.31 -5.45 -7.18
C LEU A 76 4.77 -5.45 -7.20
N TYR A 77 4.13 -4.56 -6.44
CA TYR A 77 2.66 -4.45 -6.43
C TYR A 77 2.10 -3.92 -7.74
N ASP A 78 2.82 -3.00 -8.40
CA ASP A 78 2.45 -2.49 -9.72
C ASP A 78 2.60 -3.56 -10.81
N VAL A 79 3.58 -4.47 -10.71
CA VAL A 79 3.75 -5.65 -11.59
C VAL A 79 2.74 -6.77 -11.27
N GLY A 80 2.28 -6.86 -10.03
CA GLY A 80 1.19 -7.76 -9.61
C GLY A 80 -0.17 -7.41 -10.21
N ARG A 81 -0.29 -6.24 -10.87
CA ARG A 81 -1.42 -5.98 -11.77
C ARG A 81 -1.35 -6.99 -12.90
N PRO A 82 -2.42 -7.76 -13.16
CA PRO A 82 -2.49 -8.52 -14.39
C PRO A 82 -2.31 -7.51 -15.52
N ASN A 83 -1.26 -7.68 -16.31
CA ASN A 83 -1.21 -7.09 -17.63
C ASN A 83 -2.43 -7.67 -18.37
N HIS A 84 -3.55 -6.93 -18.40
CA HIS A 84 -4.65 -7.21 -19.32
C HIS A 84 -4.17 -6.83 -20.74
N ASN A 85 -3.18 -7.56 -21.25
CA ASN A 85 -2.88 -7.60 -22.66
C ASN A 85 -2.34 -9.01 -22.99
N GLY A 86 -3.28 -9.92 -23.22
CA GLY A 86 -2.99 -11.31 -23.47
C GLY A 86 -4.24 -12.15 -23.68
N SER A 87 -5.17 -11.66 -24.49
CA SER A 87 -6.17 -12.51 -25.12
C SER A 87 -6.01 -12.38 -26.62
N ASN A 88 -5.39 -13.40 -27.19
CA ASN A 88 -5.30 -13.72 -28.61
C ASN A 88 -6.68 -13.96 -29.23
#